data_AF-A0A2V7SRB3-F1
#
_entry.id   AF-A0A2V7SRB3-F1
#
_cell.length_a   1.000
_cell.length_b   1.000
_cell.length_c   1.000
_cell.angle_alpha   90.00
_cell.angle_beta   90.00
_cell.angle_gamma   90.00
#
_symmetry.space_group_name_H-M   'P 1'
#
loop_
_entity.id
_entity.type
_entity.pdbx_description
1 polymer ?
#
loop_
_entity_poly.entity_id
_entity_poly.type
_entity_poly.pdbx_seq_one_letter_code
_entity_poly.pdbx_strand_id
1 'polypeptide(L)'
;MRSSAMSTARCRGSRAIRRTRTCTTSFTCAATRRSHRWRTTRVIARCCVRAHASGIVETRRHVASLGERRHSRTEPCMTKELDTLLGRYDAGQLSRRELLAALAMLVLPGPSLQRAPQIGAAKLLNHVTLYVRDVERSRAFYHSLFGMPVLTQQAPGVNLSVGAGFLGLYPVDAGEAPRIDHFCLGLQGFDAEATKRKLAAQGIDATIRERDDTKELYLADRDGLRVQLQDARYNGGVGPLGDRKPR
;
A
#
# COMPACT_ATOMS: atom_id res chain seq x y z
N MET A 1 -46.88 32.04 -37.22
CA MET A 1 -47.91 31.42 -36.35
C MET A 1 -48.56 30.29 -37.15
N ARG A 2 -48.53 29.06 -36.57
CA ARG A 2 -49.34 27.83 -36.78
C ARG A 2 -50.02 27.63 -38.16
N SER A 3 -49.86 26.49 -38.84
CA SER A 3 -50.36 25.19 -38.35
C SER A 3 -49.80 24.00 -39.15
N SER A 4 -49.65 22.87 -38.47
CA SER A 4 -49.20 21.56 -38.98
C SER A 4 -50.34 20.77 -39.62
N ALA A 5 -50.01 19.86 -40.55
CA ALA A 5 -50.83 18.68 -40.85
C ALA A 5 -49.93 17.47 -41.18
N MET A 6 -50.21 16.38 -40.47
CA MET A 6 -49.58 15.06 -40.57
C MET A 6 -49.96 14.33 -41.87
N SER A 7 -49.08 13.48 -42.37
CA SER A 7 -49.47 12.33 -43.20
C SER A 7 -48.69 11.09 -42.76
N THR A 8 -49.43 10.00 -42.58
CA THR A 8 -48.96 8.67 -42.17
C THR A 8 -48.92 7.76 -43.39
N ALA A 9 -47.88 6.94 -43.54
CA ALA A 9 -47.90 5.83 -44.48
C ALA A 9 -47.15 4.60 -43.92
N ARG A 10 -47.81 3.46 -44.05
CA ARG A 10 -47.49 2.12 -43.51
C ARG A 10 -46.33 1.41 -44.20
N CYS A 11 -45.80 0.44 -43.45
CA CYS A 11 -44.80 -0.58 -43.78
C CYS A 11 -45.00 -1.34 -45.10
N ARG A 12 -43.89 -1.72 -45.74
CA ARG A 12 -43.68 -3.04 -46.39
C ARG A 12 -42.21 -3.42 -46.32
N GLY A 13 -41.93 -4.61 -45.80
CA GLY A 13 -40.59 -5.21 -45.82
C GLY A 13 -40.26 -5.82 -47.18
N SER A 14 -38.97 -5.95 -47.49
CA SER A 14 -38.44 -6.92 -48.46
C SER A 14 -36.92 -7.09 -48.32
N ARG A 15 -36.55 -8.34 -47.99
CA ARG A 15 -35.40 -9.15 -48.42
C ARG A 15 -34.01 -8.55 -48.61
N ALA A 16 -33.08 -9.28 -47.98
CA ALA A 16 -31.63 -9.22 -48.07
C ALA A 16 -31.05 -9.17 -49.49
N ILE A 17 -30.02 -8.33 -49.65
CA ILE A 17 -28.99 -8.48 -50.70
C ILE A 17 -27.63 -8.36 -50.01
N ARG A 18 -26.89 -9.47 -49.98
CA ARG A 18 -25.46 -9.51 -49.67
C ARG A 18 -24.70 -8.84 -50.82
N ARG A 19 -23.90 -7.81 -50.53
CA ARG A 19 -22.75 -7.45 -51.36
C ARG A 19 -21.53 -7.16 -50.49
N THR A 20 -20.53 -7.98 -50.78
CA THR A 20 -19.11 -7.97 -50.46
C THR A 20 -18.47 -6.58 -50.27
N ARG A 21 -17.71 -6.42 -49.19
CA ARG A 21 -16.51 -5.57 -49.15
C ARG A 21 -15.34 -6.39 -48.63
N THR A 22 -14.47 -6.78 -49.55
CA THR A 22 -13.09 -7.21 -49.30
C THR A 22 -12.32 -6.01 -48.74
N CYS A 23 -11.74 -6.16 -47.55
CA CYS A 23 -10.76 -5.21 -47.04
C CYS A 23 -9.38 -5.85 -47.19
N THR A 24 -8.64 -5.37 -48.19
CA THR A 24 -7.23 -5.65 -48.40
C THR A 24 -6.43 -4.71 -47.53
N THR A 25 -5.64 -5.22 -46.58
CA THR A 25 -4.55 -4.46 -45.97
C THR A 25 -3.27 -5.27 -46.06
N SER A 26 -2.52 -4.94 -47.10
CA SER A 26 -1.12 -5.27 -47.33
C SER A 26 -0.23 -4.59 -46.29
N PHE A 27 0.58 -5.38 -45.58
CA PHE A 27 1.70 -4.88 -44.79
C PHE A 27 2.93 -4.72 -45.70
N THR A 28 3.34 -3.49 -45.93
CA THR A 28 4.62 -3.17 -46.58
C THR A 28 5.75 -3.21 -45.55
N CYS A 29 6.75 -4.03 -45.87
CA CYS A 29 8.02 -4.16 -45.18
C CYS A 29 8.91 -2.97 -45.57
N ALA A 30 9.38 -2.17 -44.61
CA ALA A 30 10.48 -1.24 -44.81
C ALA A 30 11.57 -1.54 -43.78
N ALA A 31 12.64 -2.15 -44.27
CA ALA A 31 13.86 -2.41 -43.52
C ALA A 31 14.77 -1.18 -43.63
N THR A 32 15.19 -0.62 -42.50
CA THR A 32 16.35 0.25 -42.42
C THR A 32 17.24 -0.20 -41.26
N ARG A 33 18.44 -0.64 -41.64
CA ARG A 33 19.54 -0.99 -40.74
C ARG A 33 20.01 0.25 -39.99
N ARG A 34 20.24 0.13 -38.68
CA ARG A 34 21.48 0.61 -38.05
C ARG A 34 21.72 -0.05 -36.71
N SER A 35 22.96 -0.49 -36.56
CA SER A 35 23.58 -1.13 -35.42
C SER A 35 23.56 -0.26 -34.17
N HIS A 36 23.21 -0.82 -33.01
CA HIS A 36 23.98 -0.62 -31.79
C HIS A 36 23.82 -1.80 -30.83
N ARG A 37 24.97 -2.26 -30.37
CA ARG A 37 25.21 -3.44 -29.55
C ARG A 37 25.05 -3.03 -28.08
N TRP A 38 24.01 -3.50 -27.41
CA TRP A 38 23.94 -3.50 -25.95
C TRP A 38 23.46 -4.88 -25.49
N ARG A 39 24.35 -5.59 -24.79
CA ARG A 39 24.09 -6.87 -24.15
C ARG A 39 23.16 -6.63 -22.95
N THR A 40 21.97 -7.20 -22.97
CA THR A 40 21.19 -7.46 -21.76
C THR A 40 20.80 -8.94 -21.75
N THR A 41 21.36 -9.67 -20.78
CA THR A 41 21.06 -11.09 -20.57
C THR A 41 19.70 -11.18 -19.87
N ARG A 42 18.63 -11.50 -20.60
CA ARG A 42 17.36 -11.95 -20.02
C ARG A 42 17.33 -13.48 -20.08
N VAL A 43 17.38 -14.11 -18.90
CA VAL A 43 17.10 -15.54 -18.72
C VAL A 43 15.59 -15.72 -18.80
N ILE A 44 15.11 -16.34 -19.88
CA ILE A 44 13.72 -16.79 -20.02
C ILE A 44 13.65 -18.21 -19.46
N ALA A 45 13.04 -18.35 -18.27
CA ALA A 45 12.69 -19.66 -17.72
C ALA A 45 11.52 -20.24 -18.52
N ARG A 46 11.77 -21.42 -19.10
CA ARG A 46 10.89 -22.14 -20.01
C ARG A 46 9.91 -22.98 -19.19
N CYS A 47 8.63 -22.67 -19.32
CA CYS A 47 7.53 -23.45 -18.78
C CYS A 47 7.40 -24.77 -19.56
N CYS A 48 7.66 -25.91 -18.91
CA CYS A 48 7.42 -27.24 -19.47
C CYS A 48 6.26 -27.89 -18.71
N VAL A 49 5.06 -27.79 -19.29
CA VAL A 49 3.94 -28.69 -18.95
C VAL A 49 3.97 -29.83 -19.97
N ARG A 50 4.20 -31.05 -19.49
CA ARG A 50 3.84 -32.29 -20.20
C ARG A 50 3.18 -33.24 -19.22
N ALA A 51 1.85 -33.32 -19.34
CA ALA A 51 1.09 -34.48 -18.91
C ALA A 51 1.21 -35.56 -20.00
N HIS A 52 1.39 -36.82 -19.62
CA HIS A 52 0.56 -37.94 -20.10
C HIS A 52 1.01 -39.29 -19.53
N ALA A 53 -0.04 -40.05 -19.18
CA ALA A 53 -0.21 -41.49 -19.33
C ALA A 53 0.34 -42.47 -18.28
N SER A 54 -0.63 -42.98 -17.53
CA SER A 54 -0.80 -44.27 -16.88
C SER A 54 0.07 -45.44 -17.39
N GLY A 55 0.64 -46.18 -16.43
CA GLY A 55 1.12 -47.55 -16.59
C GLY A 55 1.01 -48.30 -15.26
N ILE A 56 0.20 -49.36 -15.23
CA ILE A 56 0.09 -50.32 -14.14
C ILE A 56 1.09 -51.44 -14.40
N VAL A 57 2.03 -51.73 -13.49
CA VAL A 57 2.62 -53.07 -13.24
C VAL A 57 3.17 -53.13 -11.81
N GLU A 58 2.45 -53.90 -10.98
CA GLU A 58 2.91 -54.98 -10.10
C GLU A 58 3.87 -54.76 -8.91
N THR A 59 3.57 -55.57 -7.90
CA THR A 59 3.94 -55.56 -6.49
C THR A 59 5.40 -55.92 -6.19
N ARG A 60 6.00 -55.20 -5.23
CA ARG A 60 6.92 -55.84 -4.28
C ARG A 60 6.84 -55.16 -2.91
N ARG A 61 6.35 -55.91 -1.93
CA ARG A 61 6.37 -55.55 -0.50
C ARG A 61 7.83 -55.46 -0.05
N HIS A 62 8.24 -54.29 0.41
CA HIS A 62 9.33 -54.17 1.38
C HIS A 62 8.78 -53.50 2.63
N VAL A 63 8.57 -54.34 3.65
CA VAL A 63 8.38 -53.90 5.03
C VAL A 63 9.76 -53.46 5.52
N ALA A 64 9.92 -52.16 5.76
CA ALA A 64 11.08 -51.62 6.44
C ALA A 64 10.61 -50.74 7.60
N SER A 65 10.62 -51.37 8.78
CA SER A 65 10.91 -50.81 10.11
C SER A 65 10.56 -49.34 10.35
N LEU A 66 9.47 -49.12 11.11
CA LEU A 66 9.22 -47.89 11.85
C LEU A 66 10.39 -47.62 12.81
N GLY A 67 11.34 -46.79 12.37
CA GLY A 67 12.30 -46.17 13.27
C GLY A 67 11.58 -45.14 14.14
N GLU A 68 11.55 -45.38 15.44
CA GLU A 68 11.03 -44.45 16.45
C GLU A 68 11.66 -43.08 16.29
N ARG A 69 10.82 -42.09 15.96
CA ARG A 69 11.18 -40.68 16.08
C ARG A 69 11.37 -40.36 17.56
N ARG A 70 12.63 -40.35 18.02
CA ARG A 70 13.04 -39.74 19.28
C ARG A 70 12.72 -38.24 19.19
N HIS A 71 11.55 -37.85 19.69
CA HIS A 71 11.24 -36.45 19.97
C HIS A 71 12.21 -35.98 21.05
N SER A 72 13.23 -35.21 20.67
CA SER A 72 13.92 -34.36 21.62
C SER A 72 12.93 -33.31 22.10
N ARG A 73 12.34 -33.51 23.29
CA ARG A 73 11.63 -32.44 24.00
C ARG A 73 12.66 -31.35 24.30
N THR A 74 12.64 -30.28 23.51
CA THR A 74 13.16 -29.00 23.94
C THR A 74 12.28 -28.54 25.11
N GLU A 75 12.73 -28.82 26.34
CA GLU A 75 12.22 -28.17 27.55
C GLU A 75 12.25 -26.64 27.30
N PRO A 76 11.12 -25.93 27.42
CA PRO A 76 11.10 -24.48 27.25
C PRO A 76 12.04 -23.87 28.30
N CYS A 77 12.87 -22.90 27.90
CA CYS A 77 13.85 -22.22 28.78
C CYS A 77 13.24 -21.81 30.14
N MET A 78 11.97 -21.39 30.14
CA MET A 78 11.25 -20.95 31.34
C MET A 78 10.97 -22.05 32.37
N THR A 79 10.81 -23.32 32.00
CA THR A 79 10.56 -24.38 33.01
C THR A 79 11.79 -24.61 33.87
N LYS A 80 12.99 -24.62 33.25
CA LYS A 80 14.26 -24.81 33.96
C LYS A 80 14.56 -23.70 34.96
N GLU A 81 14.21 -22.46 34.64
CA GLU A 81 14.42 -21.30 35.51
C GLU A 81 13.51 -21.36 36.74
N LEU A 82 12.24 -21.76 36.56
CA LEU A 82 11.31 -22.00 37.65
C LEU A 82 11.72 -23.18 38.52
N ASP A 83 12.14 -24.29 37.92
CA ASP A 83 12.63 -25.48 38.63
C ASP A 83 13.88 -25.14 39.45
N THR A 84 14.75 -24.28 38.94
CA THR A 84 15.93 -23.79 39.68
C THR A 84 15.54 -22.93 40.88
N LEU A 85 14.53 -22.05 40.74
CA LEU A 85 14.02 -21.24 41.85
C LEU A 85 13.35 -22.09 42.93
N LEU A 86 12.56 -23.08 42.52
CA LEU A 86 11.91 -24.02 43.44
C LEU A 86 12.93 -24.91 44.14
N GLY A 87 13.91 -25.47 43.41
CA GLY A 87 14.97 -26.30 44.01
C GLY A 87 15.83 -25.55 45.03
N ARG A 88 16.07 -24.24 44.84
CA ARG A 88 16.77 -23.40 45.82
C ARG A 88 15.91 -23.10 47.06
N TYR A 89 14.59 -23.00 46.90
CA TYR A 89 13.68 -22.89 48.04
C TYR A 89 13.63 -24.19 48.84
N ASP A 90 13.50 -25.34 48.18
CA ASP A 90 13.47 -26.65 48.83
C ASP A 90 14.77 -26.98 49.56
N ALA A 91 15.90 -26.54 49.02
CA ALA A 91 17.22 -26.63 49.67
C ALA A 91 17.43 -25.63 50.82
N GLY A 92 16.42 -24.81 51.16
CA GLY A 92 16.49 -23.79 52.22
C GLY A 92 17.38 -22.59 51.91
N GLN A 93 17.79 -22.42 50.64
CA GLN A 93 18.65 -21.32 50.19
C GLN A 93 17.86 -20.06 49.85
N LEU A 94 16.53 -20.16 49.76
CA LEU A 94 15.61 -19.04 49.61
C LEU A 94 14.54 -19.13 50.69
N SER A 95 14.24 -18.01 51.33
CA SER A 95 13.06 -17.87 52.16
C SER A 95 11.80 -17.78 51.30
N ARG A 96 10.64 -18.07 51.91
CA ARG A 96 9.33 -17.92 51.25
C ARG A 96 9.12 -16.51 50.68
N ARG A 97 9.62 -15.47 51.37
CA ARG A 97 9.52 -14.07 50.91
C ARG A 97 10.36 -13.83 49.66
N GLU A 98 11.57 -14.39 49.61
CA GLU A 98 12.46 -14.25 48.45
C GLU A 98 11.94 -15.03 47.24
N LEU A 99 11.39 -16.23 47.44
CA LEU A 99 10.74 -16.98 46.36
C LEU A 99 9.53 -16.20 45.80
N LEU A 100 8.67 -15.69 46.67
CA LEU A 100 7.50 -14.90 46.25
C LEU A 100 7.92 -13.61 45.55
N ALA A 101 9.00 -12.95 45.98
CA ALA A 101 9.54 -11.78 45.31
C ALA A 101 10.10 -12.12 43.92
N ALA A 102 10.84 -13.22 43.79
CA ALA A 102 11.38 -13.68 42.50
C ALA A 102 10.27 -14.06 41.51
N LEU A 103 9.24 -14.77 41.97
CA LEU A 103 8.07 -15.10 41.15
C LEU A 103 7.27 -13.86 40.76
N ALA A 104 7.11 -12.89 41.68
CA ALA A 104 6.43 -11.63 41.37
C ALA A 104 7.15 -10.83 40.27
N MET A 105 8.49 -10.83 40.25
CA MET A 105 9.27 -10.18 39.19
C MET A 105 9.11 -10.83 37.82
N LEU A 106 8.79 -12.14 37.76
CA LEU A 106 8.58 -12.88 36.52
C LEU A 106 7.22 -12.57 35.85
N VAL A 107 6.24 -12.12 36.64
CA VAL A 107 4.87 -11.82 36.17
C VAL A 107 4.71 -10.35 35.77
N LEU A 108 5.65 -9.47 36.17
CA LEU A 108 5.65 -8.09 35.70
C LEU A 108 5.95 -8.06 34.19
N PRO A 109 5.11 -7.42 33.36
CA PRO A 109 5.53 -7.10 32.01
C PRO A 109 6.79 -6.26 32.11
N GLY A 110 7.91 -6.77 31.62
CA GLY A 110 9.15 -6.00 31.55
C GLY A 110 8.88 -4.68 30.84
N PRO A 111 9.57 -3.58 31.19
CA PRO A 111 9.36 -2.31 30.51
C PRO A 111 9.60 -2.53 29.02
N SER A 112 8.55 -2.41 28.21
CA SER A 112 8.71 -2.32 26.78
C SER A 112 9.50 -1.04 26.53
N LEU A 113 10.77 -1.16 26.18
CA LEU A 113 11.58 -0.05 25.71
C LEU A 113 11.01 0.38 24.35
N GLN A 114 9.94 1.17 24.40
CA GLN A 114 9.33 1.71 23.22
C GLN A 114 10.30 2.76 22.68
N ARG A 115 11.00 2.39 21.61
CA ARG A 115 12.06 3.21 21.04
C ARG A 115 11.48 4.57 20.66
N ALA A 116 12.10 5.64 21.16
CA ALA A 116 11.69 6.99 20.83
C ALA A 116 11.72 7.17 19.29
N PRO A 117 10.70 7.81 18.71
CA PRO A 117 10.64 8.01 17.27
C PRO A 117 11.80 8.89 16.81
N GLN A 118 12.53 8.44 15.78
CA GLN A 118 13.78 9.08 15.35
C GLN A 118 13.58 10.40 14.60
N ILE A 119 12.44 10.58 13.92
CA ILE A 119 12.14 11.75 13.09
C ILE A 119 10.99 12.61 13.64
N GLY A 120 10.41 12.22 14.77
CA GLY A 120 9.19 12.82 15.33
C GLY A 120 8.06 11.80 15.43
N ALA A 121 7.20 11.96 16.43
CA ALA A 121 6.06 11.06 16.63
C ALA A 121 4.98 11.32 15.58
N ALA A 122 4.56 10.29 14.85
CA ALA A 122 3.36 10.32 14.02
C ALA A 122 2.14 10.47 14.94
N LYS A 123 1.29 11.46 14.65
CA LYS A 123 0.10 11.78 15.44
C LYS A 123 -1.19 11.31 14.79
N LEU A 124 -1.22 11.29 13.46
CA LEU A 124 -2.37 10.89 12.68
C LEU A 124 -1.97 10.45 11.28
N LEU A 125 -2.83 9.62 10.68
CA LEU A 125 -2.93 9.52 9.23
C LEU A 125 -3.61 10.81 8.75
N ASN A 126 -2.81 11.75 8.23
CA ASN A 126 -3.27 13.10 7.93
C ASN A 126 -4.17 13.12 6.68
N HIS A 127 -3.74 12.47 5.60
CA HIS A 127 -4.59 12.31 4.43
C HIS A 127 -4.16 11.16 3.53
N VAL A 128 -5.04 10.80 2.60
CA VAL A 128 -4.73 9.93 1.46
C VAL A 128 -5.06 10.71 0.19
N THR A 129 -4.18 10.64 -0.80
CA THR A 129 -4.38 11.27 -2.10
C THR A 129 -4.75 10.21 -3.14
N LEU A 130 -5.85 10.44 -3.85
CA LEU A 130 -6.30 9.63 -4.96
C LEU A 130 -6.16 10.41 -6.26
N TYR A 131 -5.58 9.76 -7.27
CA TYR A 131 -5.72 10.20 -8.64
C TYR A 131 -6.93 9.52 -9.28
N VAL A 132 -7.88 10.33 -9.74
CA VAL A 132 -9.18 9.92 -10.28
C VAL A 132 -9.39 10.44 -11.70
N ARG A 133 -10.24 9.77 -12.49
CA ARG A 133 -10.55 10.23 -13.86
C ARG A 133 -11.35 11.53 -13.91
N ASP A 134 -12.25 11.69 -12.96
CA ASP A 134 -13.17 12.81 -12.89
C ASP A 134 -13.30 13.22 -11.42
N VAL A 135 -12.72 14.38 -11.11
CA VAL A 135 -12.66 14.93 -9.75
C VAL A 135 -14.06 15.24 -9.25
N GLU A 136 -14.89 15.88 -10.08
CA GLU A 136 -16.22 16.34 -9.68
C GLU A 136 -17.17 15.16 -9.44
N ARG A 137 -17.12 14.14 -10.32
CA ARG A 137 -17.86 12.89 -10.13
C ARG A 137 -17.43 12.18 -8.84
N SER A 138 -16.13 12.12 -8.56
CA SER A 138 -15.61 11.47 -7.35
C SER A 138 -15.99 12.28 -6.10
N ARG A 139 -15.89 13.61 -6.16
CA ARG A 139 -16.32 14.53 -5.11
C ARG A 139 -17.79 14.31 -4.76
N ALA A 140 -18.66 14.31 -5.77
CA ALA A 140 -20.09 14.09 -5.59
C ALA A 140 -20.38 12.71 -4.98
N PHE A 141 -19.66 11.67 -5.40
CA PHE A 141 -19.78 10.32 -4.83
C PHE A 141 -19.46 10.31 -3.33
N TYR A 142 -18.27 10.77 -2.93
CA TYR A 142 -17.86 10.76 -1.51
C TYR A 142 -18.71 11.70 -0.65
N HIS A 143 -19.10 12.85 -1.21
CA HIS A 143 -20.00 13.77 -0.53
C HIS A 143 -21.39 13.17 -0.29
N SER A 144 -22.00 12.59 -1.32
CA SER A 144 -23.37 12.06 -1.22
C SER A 144 -23.45 10.78 -0.40
N LEU A 145 -22.44 9.91 -0.50
CA LEU A 145 -22.44 8.62 0.19
C LEU A 145 -22.01 8.73 1.66
N PHE A 146 -21.02 9.58 1.96
CA PHE A 146 -20.42 9.66 3.29
C PHE A 146 -20.59 11.02 3.98
N GLY A 147 -21.22 12.00 3.32
CA GLY A 147 -21.40 13.35 3.89
C GLY A 147 -20.11 14.16 3.97
N MET A 148 -19.05 13.77 3.26
CA MET A 148 -17.74 14.41 3.35
C MET A 148 -17.81 15.84 2.77
N PRO A 149 -17.59 16.90 3.57
CA PRO A 149 -17.63 18.27 3.06
C PRO A 149 -16.32 18.64 2.36
N VAL A 150 -16.39 19.63 1.46
CA VAL A 150 -15.19 20.22 0.87
C VAL A 150 -14.39 20.92 1.97
N LEU A 151 -13.15 20.50 2.17
CA LEU A 151 -12.22 21.09 3.12
C LEU A 151 -11.46 22.25 2.49
N THR A 152 -10.88 22.03 1.31
CA THR A 152 -10.10 23.03 0.58
C THR A 152 -10.18 22.77 -0.92
N GLN A 153 -10.38 23.84 -1.69
CA GLN A 153 -10.27 23.81 -3.15
C GLN A 153 -8.79 23.93 -3.52
N GLN A 154 -8.26 22.99 -4.30
CA GLN A 154 -6.86 22.99 -4.70
C GLN A 154 -6.74 22.56 -6.16
N ALA A 155 -7.02 23.50 -7.07
CA ALA A 155 -7.01 23.24 -8.51
C ALA A 155 -5.70 22.55 -8.95
N PRO A 156 -5.78 21.48 -9.77
CA PRO A 156 -6.97 20.96 -10.44
C PRO A 156 -7.81 19.94 -9.64
N GLY A 157 -7.55 19.79 -8.34
CA GLY A 157 -8.24 18.87 -7.43
C GLY A 157 -9.04 19.52 -6.31
N VAL A 158 -9.47 18.68 -5.37
CA VAL A 158 -10.22 19.07 -4.18
C VAL A 158 -9.88 18.18 -2.99
N ASN A 159 -9.83 18.75 -1.79
CA ASN A 159 -9.67 18.00 -0.55
C ASN A 159 -11.02 17.91 0.18
N LEU A 160 -11.38 16.71 0.62
CA LEU A 160 -12.61 16.41 1.34
C LEU A 160 -12.30 16.04 2.80
N SER A 161 -13.00 16.63 3.76
CA SER A 161 -12.74 16.38 5.19
C SER A 161 -13.17 14.97 5.63
N VAL A 162 -12.35 14.30 6.46
CA VAL A 162 -12.68 13.04 7.15
C VAL A 162 -12.05 13.03 8.54
N GLY A 163 -12.87 13.26 9.58
CA GLY A 163 -12.38 13.29 10.96
C GLY A 163 -11.31 14.35 11.17
N ALA A 164 -10.14 13.95 11.67
CA ALA A 164 -8.97 14.83 11.85
C ALA A 164 -8.11 14.98 10.58
N GLY A 165 -8.43 14.24 9.52
CA GLY A 165 -7.69 14.23 8.26
C GLY A 165 -8.56 14.57 7.05
N PHE A 166 -8.07 14.25 5.86
CA PHE A 166 -8.80 14.49 4.63
C PHE A 166 -8.49 13.48 3.52
N LEU A 167 -9.33 13.49 2.48
CA LEU A 167 -9.14 12.74 1.24
C LEU A 167 -8.88 13.73 0.11
N GLY A 168 -7.70 13.66 -0.51
CA GLY A 168 -7.35 14.46 -1.68
C GLY A 168 -7.80 13.77 -2.97
N LEU A 169 -8.50 14.49 -3.83
CA LEU A 169 -8.96 14.02 -5.14
C LEU A 169 -8.33 14.89 -6.23
N TYR A 170 -7.48 14.30 -7.07
CA TYR A 170 -6.78 14.99 -8.15
C TYR A 170 -6.97 14.23 -9.47
N PRO A 171 -6.94 14.90 -10.63
CA PRO A 171 -7.12 14.22 -11.90
C PRO A 171 -5.89 13.37 -12.25
N VAL A 172 -6.11 12.16 -12.78
CA VAL A 172 -5.04 11.42 -13.49
C VAL A 172 -4.61 12.18 -14.74
N ASP A 173 -3.34 12.02 -15.12
CA ASP A 173 -2.88 12.48 -16.42
C ASP A 173 -3.53 11.67 -17.56
N ALA A 174 -3.56 12.25 -18.76
CA ALA A 174 -4.19 11.63 -19.91
C ALA A 174 -3.57 10.25 -20.22
N GLY A 175 -4.40 9.21 -20.17
CA GLY A 175 -3.98 7.83 -20.44
C GLY A 175 -3.50 7.05 -19.20
N GLU A 176 -3.44 7.68 -18.03
CA GLU A 176 -3.11 6.99 -16.79
C GLU A 176 -4.33 6.34 -16.12
N ALA A 177 -4.09 5.26 -15.38
CA ALA A 177 -5.10 4.61 -14.57
C ALA A 177 -5.27 5.31 -13.21
N PRO A 178 -6.51 5.40 -12.66
CA PRO A 178 -6.74 5.83 -11.29
C PRO A 178 -5.95 5.01 -10.28
N ARG A 179 -5.48 5.67 -9.22
CA ARG A 179 -4.66 5.04 -8.18
C ARG A 179 -4.75 5.79 -6.86
N ILE A 180 -4.35 5.10 -5.79
CA ILE A 180 -3.90 5.76 -4.57
C ILE A 180 -2.47 6.23 -4.86
N ASP A 181 -2.19 7.53 -4.68
CA ASP A 181 -0.85 8.07 -4.94
C ASP A 181 0.06 7.92 -3.73
N HIS A 182 -0.39 8.43 -2.58
CA HIS A 182 0.34 8.39 -1.33
C HIS A 182 -0.64 8.49 -0.15
N PHE A 183 -0.12 8.13 1.01
CA PHE A 183 -0.70 8.52 2.29
C PHE A 183 0.26 9.45 3.03
N CYS A 184 -0.28 10.30 3.88
CA CYS A 184 0.47 11.26 4.65
C CYS A 184 0.39 10.97 6.14
N LEU A 185 1.54 11.01 6.82
CA LEU A 185 1.61 10.97 8.27
C LEU A 185 1.84 12.39 8.79
N GLY A 186 0.95 12.83 9.68
CA GLY A 186 1.09 14.09 10.38
C GLY A 186 2.05 13.94 11.56
N LEU A 187 3.16 14.67 11.55
CA LEU A 187 4.14 14.69 12.64
C LEU A 187 3.90 15.90 13.56
N GLN A 188 4.16 15.71 14.85
CA GLN A 188 4.17 16.83 15.80
C GLN A 188 5.46 17.65 15.63
N GLY A 189 5.31 18.97 15.46
CA GLY A 189 6.45 19.89 15.34
C GLY A 189 7.26 19.62 14.08
N PHE A 190 6.57 19.38 12.97
CA PHE A 190 7.20 19.05 11.70
C PHE A 190 8.02 20.24 11.18
N ASP A 191 9.24 19.94 10.78
CA ASP A 191 10.09 20.83 10.00
C ASP A 191 10.66 20.00 8.85
N ALA A 192 10.34 20.37 7.60
CA ALA A 192 10.67 19.57 6.43
C ALA A 192 12.18 19.35 6.29
N GLU A 193 12.99 20.39 6.50
CA GLU A 193 14.45 20.33 6.32
C GLU A 193 15.12 19.51 7.42
N ALA A 194 14.72 19.73 8.68
CA ALA A 194 15.21 18.97 9.82
C ALA A 194 14.79 17.50 9.73
N THR A 195 13.56 17.23 9.30
CA THR A 195 13.07 15.86 9.09
C THR A 195 13.86 15.17 7.97
N LYS A 196 14.09 15.86 6.84
CA LYS A 196 14.94 15.36 5.75
C LYS A 196 16.35 15.02 6.21
N ARG A 197 16.99 15.89 7.00
CA ARG A 197 18.32 15.63 7.56
C ARG A 197 18.33 14.40 8.47
N LYS A 198 17.33 14.24 9.34
CA LYS A 198 17.20 13.06 10.21
C LYS A 198 16.99 11.77 9.41
N LEU A 199 16.20 11.81 8.34
CA LEU A 199 16.01 10.67 7.43
C LEU A 199 17.31 10.31 6.71
N ALA A 200 18.02 11.29 6.17
CA ALA A 200 19.33 11.08 5.52
C ALA A 200 20.35 10.45 6.48
N ALA A 201 20.35 10.85 7.76
CA ALA A 201 21.21 10.25 8.79
C ALA A 201 20.88 8.77 9.07
N GLN A 202 19.70 8.28 8.67
CA GLN A 202 19.31 6.87 8.71
C GLN A 202 19.49 6.17 7.35
N GLY A 203 20.05 6.83 6.35
CA GLY A 203 20.19 6.31 4.98
C GLY A 203 18.86 6.22 4.23
N ILE A 204 17.88 7.05 4.59
CA ILE A 204 16.57 7.13 3.92
C ILE A 204 16.54 8.37 3.04
N ASP A 205 16.34 8.16 1.74
CA ASP A 205 16.19 9.24 0.77
C ASP A 205 14.81 9.88 0.89
N ALA A 206 14.80 11.22 0.89
CA ALA A 206 13.58 12.01 0.92
C ALA A 206 13.70 13.26 0.05
N THR A 207 12.61 13.65 -0.59
CA THR A 207 12.50 14.84 -1.41
C THR A 207 11.56 15.86 -0.77
N ILE A 208 11.82 17.14 -0.98
CA ILE A 208 10.91 18.21 -0.57
C ILE A 208 10.34 18.81 -1.85
N ARG A 209 9.02 18.88 -1.92
CA ARG A 209 8.29 19.66 -2.91
C ARG A 209 7.83 20.94 -2.24
N GLU A 210 8.12 22.08 -2.86
CA GLU A 210 7.55 23.35 -2.43
C GLU A 210 6.25 23.60 -3.19
N ARG A 211 5.16 23.78 -2.45
CA ARG A 211 3.88 24.23 -2.98
C ARG A 211 3.60 25.59 -2.35
N ASP A 212 3.83 26.64 -3.11
CA ASP A 212 3.82 28.01 -2.62
C ASP A 212 4.76 28.17 -1.41
N ASP A 213 4.22 28.51 -0.24
CA ASP A 213 4.98 28.61 1.01
C ASP A 213 5.00 27.30 1.82
N THR A 214 4.26 26.26 1.42
CA THR A 214 4.24 24.96 2.10
C THR A 214 5.33 24.03 1.58
N LYS A 215 6.19 23.53 2.49
CA LYS A 215 7.13 22.45 2.19
C LYS A 215 6.51 21.09 2.48
N GLU A 216 6.47 20.22 1.47
CA GLU A 216 5.92 18.89 1.55
C GLU A 216 7.03 17.86 1.38
N LEU A 217 7.26 17.02 2.40
CA LEU A 217 8.34 16.03 2.36
C LEU A 217 7.80 14.66 1.94
N TYR A 218 8.48 14.01 1.00
CA TYR A 218 8.13 12.69 0.49
C TYR A 218 9.29 11.72 0.64
N LEU A 219 8.97 10.46 0.92
CA LEU A 219 9.90 9.34 0.91
C LEU A 219 9.18 8.10 0.35
N ALA A 220 9.96 7.08 0.02
CA ALA A 220 9.45 5.75 -0.25
C ALA A 220 9.64 4.87 0.99
N ASP A 221 8.66 4.02 1.30
CA ASP A 221 8.87 2.96 2.28
C ASP A 221 9.73 1.81 1.71
N ARG A 222 9.84 0.70 2.46
CA ARG A 222 10.66 -0.44 2.05
C ARG A 222 10.14 -1.17 0.81
N ASP A 223 8.85 -1.03 0.52
CA ASP A 223 8.18 -1.65 -0.61
C ASP A 223 7.98 -0.66 -1.77
N GLY A 224 8.50 0.57 -1.64
CA GLY A 224 8.39 1.61 -2.65
C GLY A 224 7.08 2.39 -2.61
N LEU A 225 6.25 2.21 -1.58
CA LEU A 225 5.03 3.00 -1.42
C LEU A 225 5.38 4.43 -1.04
N ARG A 226 4.71 5.38 -1.70
CA ARG A 226 4.97 6.80 -1.49
C ARG A 226 4.32 7.25 -0.19
N VAL A 227 5.15 7.81 0.69
CA VAL A 227 4.73 8.39 1.98
C VAL A 227 5.03 9.87 1.95
N GLN A 228 4.05 10.67 2.37
CA GLN A 228 4.26 12.09 2.65
C GLN A 228 4.37 12.30 4.16
N LEU A 229 5.23 13.23 4.57
CA LEU A 229 5.33 13.72 5.94
C LEU A 229 4.99 15.21 5.94
N GLN A 230 4.20 15.62 6.93
CA GLN A 230 3.78 17.00 7.09
C GLN A 230 3.45 17.31 8.55
N ASP A 231 3.27 18.59 8.91
CA ASP A 231 2.76 18.96 10.25
C ASP A 231 1.37 18.38 10.49
N ALA A 232 1.12 17.97 11.74
CA ALA A 232 -0.15 17.40 12.15
C ALA A 232 -1.36 18.30 11.87
N ARG A 233 -1.17 19.62 11.74
CA ARG A 233 -2.23 20.60 11.44
C ARG A 233 -2.52 20.79 9.95
N TYR A 234 -1.72 20.20 9.06
CA TYR A 234 -1.89 20.39 7.62
C TYR A 234 -3.26 19.93 7.15
N ASN A 235 -3.91 20.77 6.35
CA ASN A 235 -5.25 20.53 5.81
C ASN A 235 -5.31 20.72 4.28
N GLY A 236 -4.15 20.75 3.61
CA GLY A 236 -4.06 21.07 2.18
C GLY A 236 -4.30 22.56 1.88
N GLY A 237 -4.19 23.41 2.88
CA GLY A 237 -4.39 24.86 2.78
C GLY A 237 -3.16 25.61 2.28
N VAL A 238 -3.02 26.87 2.65
CA VAL A 238 -1.85 27.72 2.39
C VAL A 238 -1.08 27.98 3.68
N GLY A 239 0.13 28.51 3.59
CA GLY A 239 0.98 28.74 4.75
C GLY A 239 2.22 27.88 4.78
N PRO A 240 3.21 28.26 5.62
CA PRO A 240 4.38 27.43 5.87
C PRO A 240 4.04 25.98 6.23
N LEU A 241 2.92 25.78 6.92
CA LEU A 241 2.42 24.48 7.35
C LEU A 241 1.21 23.97 6.55
N GLY A 242 0.73 24.74 5.56
CA GLY A 242 -0.46 24.42 4.77
C GLY A 242 -1.72 24.16 5.61
N ASP A 243 -1.89 24.88 6.72
CA ASP A 243 -2.97 24.73 7.70
C ASP A 243 -4.01 25.86 7.62
N ARG A 244 -3.80 26.86 6.76
CA ARG A 244 -4.69 28.02 6.63
C ARG A 244 -5.58 27.88 5.41
N LYS A 245 -6.84 28.31 5.50
CA LYS A 245 -7.72 28.35 4.32
C LYS A 245 -7.16 29.31 3.25
N PRO A 246 -7.19 28.95 1.96
CA PRO A 246 -6.94 29.91 0.88
C PRO A 246 -7.87 31.12 1.04
N ARG A 247 -7.36 32.33 0.81
CA ARG A 247 -8.15 33.56 0.84
C ARG A 247 -8.97 33.71 -0.44
#